data_AF-A0A1D8NGU4-F1
#
_entry.id   AF-A0A1D8NGU4-F1
#
_cell.length_a   1.000
_cell.length_b   1.000
_cell.length_c   1.000
_cell.angle_alpha   90.00
_cell.angle_beta   90.00
_cell.angle_gamma   90.00
#
_symmetry.space_group_name_H-M   'P 1'
#
loop_
_entity.id
_entity.type
_entity.pdbx_description
1 polymer ?
#
loop_
_entity_poly.entity_id
_entity_poly.type
_entity_poly.pdbx_seq_one_letter_code
_entity_poly.pdbx_strand_id
1 'polypeptide(L)'
;MLPEHGFEHDQPTNPLHSNDVYPQKSGAVPLWFLSPKEENEVREETRRLARIACADVLKVFSDCTKGRTVSMLWACRIEKANMMECMASHSTMEDFDRARDEFVQKKADAMAENKERLARERTKSN
;
A
#
# COMPACT_ATOMS: atom_id res chain seq x y z
N MET A 1 27.76 11.74 -46.55
CA MET A 1 26.53 11.14 -47.10
C MET A 1 26.62 9.64 -46.97
N LEU A 2 25.94 9.10 -45.95
CA LEU A 2 25.32 7.77 -45.77
C LEU A 2 24.78 7.73 -44.32
N PRO A 3 23.73 6.95 -44.02
CA PRO A 3 22.47 7.47 -43.50
C PRO A 3 22.09 7.00 -42.09
N GLU A 4 21.14 7.72 -41.50
CA GLU A 4 20.05 7.27 -40.61
C GLU A 4 20.33 6.12 -39.60
N HIS A 5 20.48 6.48 -38.33
CA HIS A 5 19.99 5.63 -37.24
C HIS A 5 19.08 6.48 -36.35
N GLY A 6 17.81 6.53 -36.73
CA GLY A 6 16.72 6.96 -35.86
C GLY A 6 16.69 6.08 -34.63
N PHE A 7 16.84 6.69 -33.46
CA PHE A 7 16.66 6.04 -32.17
C PHE A 7 15.17 6.02 -31.89
N GLU A 8 14.50 4.98 -32.37
CA GLU A 8 13.08 4.74 -32.13
C GLU A 8 12.90 4.38 -30.65
N HIS A 9 12.50 5.38 -29.85
CA HIS A 9 12.04 5.17 -28.50
C HIS A 9 10.71 4.42 -28.54
N ASP A 10 10.77 3.09 -28.53
CA ASP A 10 9.59 2.26 -28.33
C ASP A 10 9.17 2.37 -26.85
N GLN A 11 8.37 3.40 -26.54
CA GLN A 11 7.59 3.39 -25.31
C GLN A 11 6.44 2.40 -25.52
N PRO A 12 6.29 1.35 -24.69
CA PRO A 12 5.03 0.66 -24.63
C PRO A 12 4.00 1.65 -24.08
N THR A 13 3.23 2.24 -24.99
CA THR A 13 2.03 3.00 -24.66
C THR A 13 1.12 2.04 -23.93
N ASN A 14 1.02 2.20 -22.61
CA ASN A 14 0.06 1.48 -21.81
C ASN A 14 -1.29 2.19 -21.97
N PRO A 15 -2.24 1.68 -22.77
CA PRO A 15 -3.54 2.29 -22.94
C PRO A 15 -4.48 1.56 -21.98
N LEU A 16 -4.23 1.65 -20.68
CA LEU A 16 -5.20 1.22 -19.66
C LEU A 16 -6.06 2.43 -19.27
N HIS A 17 -6.82 2.91 -20.25
CA HIS A 17 -8.10 3.53 -19.97
C HIS A 17 -9.17 2.79 -20.78
N SER A 18 -9.67 1.70 -20.23
CA SER A 18 -10.99 1.20 -20.56
C SER A 18 -11.55 0.47 -19.35
N ASN A 19 -12.74 0.90 -18.95
CA ASN A 19 -13.63 0.06 -18.19
C ASN A 19 -13.76 -1.30 -18.91
N ASP A 20 -13.81 -2.38 -18.12
CA ASP A 20 -14.17 -3.76 -18.50
C ASP A 20 -13.12 -4.69 -19.13
N VAL A 21 -12.25 -5.32 -18.31
CA VAL A 21 -11.78 -6.71 -18.55
C VAL A 21 -11.53 -7.47 -17.23
N TYR A 22 -12.51 -7.50 -16.32
CA TYR A 22 -12.67 -8.68 -15.47
C TYR A 22 -14.15 -9.01 -15.40
N PRO A 23 -14.62 -10.08 -16.05
CA PRO A 23 -15.97 -10.55 -15.83
C PRO A 23 -16.07 -10.93 -14.35
N GLN A 24 -16.87 -10.19 -13.59
CA GLN A 24 -17.25 -10.51 -12.22
C GLN A 24 -18.13 -11.77 -12.26
N LYS A 25 -17.49 -12.93 -12.48
CA LYS A 25 -18.08 -14.25 -12.34
C LYS A 25 -17.69 -14.76 -10.96
N SER A 26 -18.69 -14.80 -10.10
CA SER A 26 -18.68 -15.34 -8.74
C SER A 26 -18.29 -16.83 -8.73
N GLY A 27 -17.00 -17.12 -8.86
CA GLY A 27 -16.36 -18.25 -8.22
C GLY A 27 -15.61 -17.69 -7.02
N ALA A 28 -15.89 -18.17 -5.82
CA ALA A 28 -15.27 -17.63 -4.61
C ALA A 28 -13.74 -17.74 -4.70
N VAL A 29 -13.07 -16.63 -4.98
CA VAL A 29 -11.61 -16.55 -4.82
C VAL A 29 -11.30 -16.82 -3.35
N PRO A 30 -10.25 -17.60 -3.05
CA PRO A 30 -9.92 -17.88 -1.67
C PRO A 30 -9.48 -16.60 -0.96
N LEU A 31 -9.73 -16.49 0.35
CA LEU A 31 -9.51 -15.26 1.11
C LEU A 31 -8.09 -14.71 1.09
N TRP A 32 -7.09 -15.60 0.94
CA TRP A 32 -5.68 -15.25 0.85
C TRP A 32 -5.31 -14.54 -0.47
N PHE A 33 -6.17 -14.63 -1.48
CA PHE A 33 -6.00 -13.94 -2.74
C PHE A 33 -6.48 -12.49 -2.59
N LEU A 34 -5.53 -11.56 -2.63
CA LEU A 34 -5.80 -10.12 -2.53
C LEU A 34 -5.81 -9.51 -3.93
N SER A 35 -6.76 -8.60 -4.16
CA SER A 35 -6.76 -7.75 -5.34
C SER A 35 -5.63 -6.72 -5.28
N PRO A 36 -5.20 -6.15 -6.43
CA PRO A 36 -4.12 -5.13 -6.44
C PRO A 36 -4.41 -3.93 -5.53
N LYS A 37 -5.69 -3.57 -5.35
CA LYS A 37 -6.10 -2.52 -4.42
C LYS A 37 -5.84 -2.93 -2.96
N GLU A 38 -6.20 -4.14 -2.59
CA GLU A 38 -5.99 -4.67 -1.24
C GLU A 38 -4.51 -4.85 -0.94
N GLU A 39 -3.70 -5.30 -1.90
CA GLU A 39 -2.25 -5.34 -1.72
C GLU A 39 -1.64 -3.96 -1.49
N ASN A 40 -2.18 -2.92 -2.13
CA ASN A 40 -1.77 -1.54 -1.87
C ASN A 40 -2.21 -1.07 -0.47
N GLU A 41 -3.40 -1.46 -0.01
CA GLU A 41 -3.85 -1.19 1.36
C GLU A 41 -2.94 -1.85 2.41
N VAL A 42 -2.55 -3.11 2.19
CA VAL A 42 -1.57 -3.81 3.03
C VAL A 42 -0.23 -3.06 3.03
N ARG A 43 0.25 -2.61 1.87
CA ARG A 43 1.51 -1.86 1.76
C ARG A 43 1.46 -0.54 2.52
N GLU A 44 0.34 0.19 2.44
CA GLU A 44 0.14 1.42 3.21
C GLU A 44 0.08 1.14 4.71
N GLU A 45 -0.54 0.03 5.11
CA GLU A 45 -0.58 -0.39 6.51
C GLU A 45 0.81 -0.76 7.03
N THR A 46 1.62 -1.52 6.28
CA THR A 46 3.02 -1.79 6.63
C THR A 46 3.80 -0.49 6.82
N ARG A 47 3.65 0.47 5.90
CA ARG A 47 4.28 1.79 6.01
C ARG A 47 3.77 2.57 7.23
N ARG A 48 2.49 2.43 7.59
CA ARG A 48 1.91 3.05 8.78
C ARG A 48 2.51 2.47 10.05
N LEU A 49 2.64 1.15 10.13
CA LEU A 49 3.29 0.47 11.25
C LEU A 49 4.76 0.88 11.37
N ALA A 50 5.49 0.96 10.26
CA ALA A 50 6.87 1.46 10.24
C ALA A 50 6.97 2.91 10.77
N ARG A 51 6.02 3.79 10.40
CA ARG A 51 5.97 5.16 10.94
C ARG A 51 5.70 5.21 12.44
N ILE A 52 4.91 4.27 12.96
CA ILE A 52 4.64 4.19 14.40
C ILE A 52 5.89 3.71 15.15
N ALA A 53 6.58 2.69 14.63
CA ALA A 53 7.84 2.20 15.20
C ALA A 53 8.93 3.28 15.19
N CYS A 54 9.00 4.08 14.13
CA CYS A 54 10.01 5.15 13.95
C CYS A 54 9.55 6.54 14.44
N ALA A 55 8.57 6.61 15.35
CA ALA A 55 7.96 7.88 15.75
C ALA A 55 8.97 8.92 16.28
N ASP A 56 9.99 8.47 17.01
CA ASP A 56 11.02 9.36 17.58
C ASP A 56 11.90 10.00 16.50
N VAL A 57 12.37 9.20 15.54
CA VAL A 57 13.20 9.69 14.42
C VAL A 57 12.39 10.59 13.49
N LEU A 58 11.11 10.24 13.27
CA LEU A 58 10.17 11.07 12.53
C LEU A 58 9.94 12.43 13.21
N LYS A 59 9.88 12.47 14.54
CA LYS A 59 9.75 13.71 15.30
C LYS A 59 10.95 14.62 15.09
N VAL A 60 12.18 14.09 15.16
CA VAL A 60 13.42 14.85 14.91
C VAL A 60 13.42 15.44 13.50
N PHE A 61 13.05 14.65 12.49
CA PHE A 61 12.92 15.15 11.11
C PHE A 61 11.82 16.21 10.98
N SER A 62 10.67 16.01 11.63
CA SER A 62 9.58 16.99 11.65
C SER A 62 10.04 18.31 12.29
N ASP A 63 10.76 18.25 13.41
CA ASP A 63 11.28 19.43 14.08
C ASP A 63 12.29 20.20 13.23
N CYS A 64 13.12 19.50 12.43
CA CYS A 64 14.02 20.16 11.48
C CYS A 64 13.26 20.84 10.32
N THR A 65 12.17 20.26 9.84
CA THR A 65 11.41 20.80 8.69
C THR A 65 10.46 21.95 9.09
N LYS A 66 10.18 22.15 10.38
CA LYS A 66 9.40 23.30 10.86
C LYS A 66 10.05 24.62 10.43
N GLY A 67 9.34 25.38 9.58
CA GLY A 67 9.79 26.68 9.09
C GLY A 67 10.77 26.64 7.92
N ARG A 68 11.07 25.46 7.35
CA ARG A 68 11.96 25.29 6.19
C ARG A 68 11.19 24.61 5.06
N THR A 69 10.75 25.37 4.05
CA THR A 69 10.05 24.83 2.88
C THR A 69 11.01 24.52 1.73
N VAL A 70 11.87 25.47 1.38
CA VAL A 70 12.85 25.32 0.29
C VAL A 70 14.16 24.72 0.83
N SER A 71 14.61 25.20 1.99
CA SER A 71 15.92 24.83 2.54
C SER A 71 15.99 23.48 3.23
N MET A 72 14.86 22.82 3.45
CA MET A 72 14.82 21.51 4.11
C MET A 72 15.59 20.42 3.35
N LEU A 73 15.68 20.53 2.01
CA LEU A 73 16.30 19.50 1.16
C LEU A 73 17.79 19.32 1.47
N TRP A 74 18.49 20.39 1.86
CA TRP A 74 19.89 20.35 2.24
C TRP A 74 20.09 20.44 3.76
N ALA A 75 19.31 21.27 4.46
CA ALA A 75 19.49 21.52 5.89
C ALA A 75 19.08 20.33 6.76
N CYS A 76 18.07 19.55 6.35
CA CYS A 76 17.54 18.41 7.11
C CYS A 76 17.91 17.06 6.49
N ARG A 77 18.99 17.03 5.68
CA ARG A 77 19.36 15.84 4.90
C ARG A 77 19.77 14.67 5.80
N ILE A 78 20.36 14.96 6.96
CA ILE A 78 20.86 13.95 7.90
C ILE A 78 19.69 13.31 8.63
N GLU A 79 18.78 14.13 9.15
CA GLU A 79 17.57 13.70 9.83
C GLU A 79 16.66 12.92 8.87
N LYS A 80 16.58 13.36 7.60
CA LYS A 80 15.90 12.61 6.54
C LYS A 80 16.53 11.23 6.32
N ALA A 81 17.85 11.14 6.24
CA ALA A 81 18.54 9.87 6.04
C ALA A 81 18.27 8.89 7.19
N ASN A 82 18.41 9.35 8.44
CA ASN A 82 18.14 8.55 9.63
C ASN A 82 16.69 8.05 9.68
N MET A 83 15.73 8.93 9.32
CA MET A 83 14.31 8.55 9.23
C MET A 83 14.09 7.47 8.17
N MET A 84 14.68 7.63 6.99
CA MET A 84 14.56 6.65 5.90
C MET A 84 15.19 5.31 6.27
N GLU A 85 16.32 5.32 6.96
CA GLU A 85 17.00 4.12 7.44
C GLU A 85 16.13 3.35 8.45
N CYS A 86 15.55 4.06 9.43
CA CYS A 86 14.62 3.45 10.39
C CYS A 86 13.41 2.84 9.67
N MET A 87 12.76 3.60 8.77
CA MET A 87 11.59 3.11 8.05
C MET A 87 11.89 1.92 7.15
N ALA A 88 13.07 1.87 6.53
CA ALA A 88 13.50 0.74 5.71
C ALA A 88 13.65 -0.55 6.53
N SER A 89 14.10 -0.45 7.78
CA SER A 89 14.23 -1.61 8.69
C SER A 89 12.89 -2.23 9.11
N HIS A 90 11.79 -1.48 9.02
CA HIS A 90 10.43 -1.92 9.38
C HIS A 90 9.48 -2.07 8.16
N SER A 91 10.01 -1.95 6.95
CA SER A 91 9.26 -2.12 5.70
C SER A 91 9.78 -3.32 4.91
N THR A 92 10.21 -4.37 5.62
CA THR A 92 10.76 -5.58 5.02
C THR A 92 9.66 -6.45 4.40
N MET A 93 10.06 -7.45 3.61
CA MET A 93 9.10 -8.43 3.08
C MET A 93 8.38 -9.20 4.21
N GLU A 94 9.07 -9.48 5.31
CA GLU A 94 8.48 -10.12 6.49
C GLU A 94 7.41 -9.23 7.15
N ASP A 95 7.65 -7.93 7.24
CA ASP A 95 6.66 -6.97 7.75
C ASP A 95 5.43 -6.87 6.83
N PHE A 96 5.65 -7.00 5.52
CA PHE A 96 4.57 -7.03 4.54
C PHE A 96 3.74 -8.32 4.63
N ASP A 97 4.39 -9.47 4.73
CA ASP A 97 3.71 -10.76 4.87
C ASP A 97 2.89 -10.82 6.18
N ARG A 98 3.46 -10.31 7.29
CA ARG A 98 2.72 -10.17 8.56
C ARG A 98 1.49 -9.28 8.41
N ALA A 99 1.63 -8.12 7.79
CA ALA A 99 0.50 -7.22 7.54
C ALA A 99 -0.55 -7.85 6.62
N ARG A 100 -0.12 -8.66 5.65
CA ARG A 100 -1.01 -9.41 4.75
C ARG A 100 -1.82 -10.44 5.52
N ASP A 101 -1.18 -11.22 6.39
CA ASP A 101 -1.85 -12.22 7.21
C ASP A 101 -2.89 -11.56 8.12
N GLU A 102 -2.53 -10.47 8.79
CA GLU A 102 -3.47 -9.69 9.59
C GLU A 102 -4.65 -9.16 8.77
N PHE A 103 -4.41 -8.72 7.53
CA PHE A 103 -5.47 -8.25 6.63
C PHE A 103 -6.43 -9.38 6.22
N VAL A 104 -5.89 -10.56 5.90
CA VAL A 104 -6.70 -11.73 5.55
C VAL A 104 -7.54 -12.18 6.74
N GLN A 105 -7.00 -12.15 7.96
CA GLN A 105 -7.77 -12.45 9.18
C GLN A 105 -8.91 -11.44 9.39
N LYS A 106 -8.62 -10.13 9.32
CA LYS A 106 -9.65 -9.08 9.43
C LYS A 106 -10.76 -9.24 8.39
N LYS A 107 -10.42 -9.66 7.17
CA LYS A 107 -11.41 -9.98 6.13
C LYS A 107 -12.26 -11.19 6.50
N ALA A 108 -11.65 -12.26 7.02
CA ALA A 108 -12.38 -13.44 7.45
C ALA A 108 -13.39 -13.11 8.55
N ASP A 109 -12.97 -12.34 9.56
CA ASP A 109 -13.80 -11.90 10.67
C ASP A 109 -14.98 -11.04 10.18
N ALA A 110 -14.71 -10.04 9.32
CA ALA A 110 -15.74 -9.19 8.75
C ALA A 110 -16.78 -9.98 7.94
N MET A 111 -16.36 -11.02 7.21
CA MET A 111 -17.28 -11.89 6.49
C MET A 111 -18.14 -12.75 7.42
N ALA A 112 -17.55 -13.26 8.51
CA ALA A 112 -18.28 -14.04 9.51
C ALA A 112 -19.35 -13.17 10.19
N GLU A 113 -18.99 -11.98 10.65
CA GLU A 113 -19.91 -11.03 11.28
C GLU A 113 -21.05 -10.63 10.34
N ASN A 114 -20.74 -10.35 9.07
CA ASN A 114 -21.75 -10.01 8.07
C ASN A 114 -22.71 -11.19 7.81
N LYS A 115 -22.20 -12.42 7.74
CA LYS A 115 -23.02 -13.63 7.58
C LYS A 115 -23.98 -13.81 8.75
N GLU A 116 -23.49 -13.63 9.98
CA GLU A 116 -24.35 -13.70 11.18
C GLU A 116 -25.39 -12.59 11.20
N ARG A 117 -25.01 -11.36 10.84
CA ARG A 117 -25.93 -10.22 10.76
C ARG A 117 -27.06 -10.50 9.78
N LEU A 118 -26.75 -10.99 8.58
CA LEU A 118 -27.74 -11.36 7.58
C LEU A 118 -28.64 -12.52 8.06
N ALA A 119 -28.10 -13.49 8.80
CA ALA A 119 -28.91 -14.57 9.40
C ALA A 119 -29.89 -14.04 10.47
N ARG A 120 -29.43 -13.09 11.31
CA ARG A 120 -30.29 -12.41 12.30
C ARG A 120 -31.37 -11.56 11.65
N GLU A 121 -31.05 -10.88 10.53
CA GLU A 121 -32.04 -10.10 9.77
C GLU A 121 -33.08 -11.02 9.11
N ARG A 122 -32.64 -12.13 8.50
CA ARG A 122 -33.53 -13.12 7.86
C ARG A 122 -34.48 -13.78 8.85
N THR A 123 -34.02 -14.08 10.07
CA THR A 123 -34.86 -14.69 11.12
C THR A 123 -35.90 -13.73 11.69
N LYS A 124 -35.68 -12.41 11.65
CA LYS A 124 -36.68 -11.40 12.06
C LYS A 124 -37.77 -11.15 11.01
N SER A 125 -37.51 -11.50 9.75
CA SER A 125 -38.41 -11.22 8.62
C SER A 125 -39.43 -12.33 8.35
N ASN A 126 -39.42 -13.42 9.13
CA ASN A 126 -40.30 -14.59 9.00
C ASN A 126 -41.03 -14.84 10.31
#